data_AF-A0A847KM65-F1
#
_entry.id   AF-A0A847KM65-F1
#
_cell.length_a   1.000
_cell.length_b   1.000
_cell.length_c   1.000
_cell.angle_alpha   90.00
_cell.angle_beta   90.00
_cell.angle_gamma   90.00
#
_symmetry.space_group_name_H-M   'P 1'
#
loop_
_entity.id
_entity.type
_entity.pdbx_description
1 polymer ?
#
loop_
_entity_poly.entity_id
_entity_poly.type
_entity_poly.pdbx_seq_one_letter_code
_entity_poly.pdbx_strand_id
1 'polypeptide(L)'
;MEHLTLINTETDRFIAALRQVDADAPVPTCPEWTAGDLLWHLTEVHAFWAEILRSGARTDEESEAIEARKPQRPSDREETIALLIDETAALVAELAAREDAEPAWSWFTSDQTVGFTRRMQVHEATMHRVDAELTAGLVPTPIPHDVAADGIAHGVEVMWGWWGTNPGFSFTPSAGIVQLVATDGGAWLIAGGRWRGVGRESGRQYD
;
A
#
# COMPACT_ATOMS: atom_id res chain seq x y z
N MET A 1 10.00 -9.27 12.31
CA MET A 1 9.50 -7.93 11.94
C MET A 1 8.23 -7.66 12.76
N GLU A 2 8.23 -6.63 13.60
CA GLU A 2 7.09 -6.25 14.43
C GLU A 2 6.08 -5.41 13.61
N HIS A 3 5.40 -6.05 12.65
CA HIS A 3 4.57 -5.38 11.64
C HIS A 3 3.57 -4.37 12.24
N LEU A 4 2.91 -4.73 13.34
CA LEU A 4 1.90 -3.87 13.97
C LEU A 4 2.50 -2.58 14.53
N THR A 5 3.68 -2.67 15.15
CA THR A 5 4.41 -1.50 15.64
C THR A 5 4.88 -0.63 14.49
N LEU A 6 5.31 -1.24 13.38
CA LEU A 6 5.71 -0.51 12.18
C LEU A 6 4.54 0.26 11.58
N ILE A 7 3.36 -0.36 11.37
CA ILE A 7 2.17 0.34 10.84
C ILE A 7 1.86 1.59 11.67
N ASN A 8 1.83 1.48 13.00
CA ASN A 8 1.60 2.63 13.88
C ASN A 8 2.71 3.69 13.75
N THR A 9 3.98 3.28 13.81
CA THR A 9 5.13 4.20 13.76
C THR A 9 5.19 4.97 12.45
N GLU A 10 4.96 4.28 11.32
CA GLU A 10 4.98 4.89 10.00
C GLU A 10 3.79 5.84 9.81
N THR A 11 2.61 5.47 10.32
CA THR A 11 1.41 6.34 10.32
C THR A 11 1.59 7.58 11.19
N ASP A 12 2.20 7.46 12.37
CA ASP A 12 2.48 8.61 13.25
C ASP A 12 3.43 9.62 12.57
N ARG A 13 4.49 9.11 11.92
CA ARG A 13 5.43 9.94 11.15
C ARG A 13 4.77 10.58 9.94
N PHE A 14 3.91 9.84 9.25
CA PHE A 14 3.10 10.33 8.15
C PHE A 14 2.24 11.53 8.57
N ILE A 15 1.47 11.39 9.66
CA ILE A 15 0.64 12.47 10.22
C ILE A 15 1.52 13.67 10.63
N ALA A 16 2.65 13.41 11.30
CA ALA A 16 3.56 14.46 11.75
C ALA A 16 4.19 15.25 10.60
N ALA A 17 4.52 14.60 9.48
CA ALA A 17 5.02 15.24 8.28
C ALA A 17 3.92 16.07 7.61
N LEU A 18 2.73 15.51 7.42
CA LEU A 18 1.64 16.23 6.77
C LEU A 18 1.22 17.47 7.56
N ARG A 19 1.16 17.42 8.90
CA ARG A 19 0.85 18.60 9.73
C ARG A 19 1.76 19.82 9.46
N GLN A 20 2.93 19.64 8.84
CA GLN A 20 3.87 20.73 8.53
C GLN A 20 3.62 21.40 7.18
N VAL A 21 2.71 20.88 6.34
CA VAL A 21 2.42 21.42 4.99
C VAL A 21 0.97 21.83 4.84
N ASP A 22 0.71 22.77 3.94
CA ASP A 22 -0.65 23.10 3.52
C ASP A 22 -1.34 21.90 2.88
N ALA A 23 -2.65 21.76 3.10
CA ALA A 23 -3.42 20.62 2.57
C ALA A 23 -3.41 20.56 1.04
N ASP A 24 -3.28 21.70 0.37
CA ASP A 24 -3.24 21.82 -1.09
C ASP A 24 -1.81 21.65 -1.68
N ALA A 25 -0.79 21.41 -0.84
CA ALA A 25 0.57 21.22 -1.33
C ALA A 25 0.65 19.98 -2.23
N PRO A 26 1.25 20.06 -3.43
CA PRO A 26 1.34 18.92 -4.33
C PRO A 26 2.33 17.88 -3.80
N VAL A 27 1.97 16.60 -3.93
CA VAL A 27 2.83 15.47 -3.54
C VAL A 27 3.88 15.23 -4.64
N PRO A 28 5.19 15.35 -4.37
CA PRO A 28 6.21 15.26 -5.42
C PRO A 28 6.27 13.93 -6.17
N THR A 29 5.92 12.83 -5.50
CA THR A 29 5.90 11.46 -6.03
C THR A 29 4.60 11.12 -6.75
N CYS A 30 3.52 11.87 -6.48
CA CYS A 30 2.23 11.74 -7.13
C CYS A 30 1.66 13.14 -7.44
N PRO A 31 2.10 13.79 -8.53
CA PRO A 31 1.80 15.21 -8.79
C PRO A 31 0.32 15.57 -8.97
N GLU A 32 -0.54 14.57 -9.18
CA GLU A 32 -1.99 14.72 -9.28
C GLU A 32 -2.66 14.79 -7.90
N TRP A 33 -1.92 14.48 -6.82
CA TRP A 33 -2.43 14.47 -5.46
C TRP A 33 -1.94 15.68 -4.67
N THR A 34 -2.81 16.20 -3.84
CA THR A 34 -2.47 17.13 -2.77
C THR A 34 -2.09 16.38 -1.48
N ALA A 35 -1.47 17.07 -0.53
CA ALA A 35 -1.22 16.54 0.82
C ALA A 35 -2.51 16.08 1.51
N GLY A 36 -3.63 16.75 1.24
CA GLY A 36 -4.95 16.34 1.71
C GLY A 36 -5.43 15.04 1.05
N ASP A 37 -5.18 14.86 -0.25
CA ASP A 37 -5.52 13.61 -0.96
C ASP A 37 -4.69 12.44 -0.46
N LEU A 38 -3.40 12.65 -0.21
CA LEU A 38 -2.53 11.65 0.38
C LEU A 38 -2.99 11.26 1.79
N LEU A 39 -3.35 12.22 2.64
CA LEU A 39 -3.94 11.97 3.96
C LEU A 39 -5.22 11.14 3.86
N TRP A 40 -6.11 11.52 2.93
CA TRP A 40 -7.37 10.84 2.72
C TRP A 40 -7.18 9.40 2.21
N HIS A 41 -6.27 9.20 1.26
CA HIS A 41 -5.95 7.88 0.71
C HIS A 41 -5.55 6.89 1.81
N LEU A 42 -4.58 7.24 2.66
CA LEU A 42 -4.16 6.31 3.73
C LEU A 42 -5.31 6.03 4.72
N THR A 43 -6.17 7.03 4.96
CA THR A 43 -7.38 6.88 5.80
C THR A 43 -8.34 5.86 5.18
N GLU A 44 -8.64 5.97 3.88
CA GLU A 44 -9.50 5.04 3.16
C GLU A 44 -8.92 3.63 3.17
N VAL A 45 -7.62 3.49 2.94
CA VAL A 45 -6.95 2.18 2.91
C VAL A 45 -7.04 1.49 4.27
N HIS A 46 -6.73 2.19 5.36
CA HIS A 46 -6.83 1.58 6.70
C HIS A 46 -8.26 1.22 7.06
N ALA A 47 -9.24 2.08 6.76
CA ALA A 47 -10.65 1.80 6.99
C ALA A 47 -11.13 0.57 6.19
N PHE A 48 -10.76 0.50 4.92
CA PHE A 48 -11.11 -0.60 4.03
C PHE A 48 -10.56 -1.93 4.53
N TRP A 49 -9.27 -1.98 4.88
CA TRP A 49 -8.64 -3.23 5.33
C TRP A 49 -9.08 -3.65 6.73
N ALA A 50 -9.35 -2.69 7.62
CA ALA A 50 -10.02 -2.99 8.90
C ALA A 50 -11.38 -3.65 8.65
N GLU A 51 -12.17 -3.12 7.72
CA GLU A 51 -13.50 -3.64 7.40
C GLU A 51 -13.47 -5.01 6.72
N ILE A 52 -12.54 -5.25 5.80
CA ILE A 52 -12.34 -6.56 5.17
C ILE A 52 -12.13 -7.63 6.25
N LEU A 53 -11.24 -7.36 7.21
CA LEU A 53 -10.94 -8.30 8.30
C LEU A 53 -12.13 -8.44 9.26
N ARG A 54 -12.73 -7.33 9.68
CA ARG A 54 -13.83 -7.28 10.64
C ARG A 54 -15.08 -8.01 10.14
N SER A 55 -15.42 -7.82 8.86
CA SER A 55 -16.56 -8.48 8.22
C SER A 55 -16.28 -9.94 7.83
N GLY A 56 -15.01 -10.31 7.70
CA GLY A 56 -14.58 -11.62 7.23
C GLY A 56 -14.81 -11.82 5.73
N ALA A 57 -14.76 -10.74 4.94
CA ALA A 57 -14.93 -10.77 3.49
C ALA A 57 -13.93 -11.70 2.80
N ARG A 58 -14.39 -12.40 1.77
CA ARG A 58 -13.62 -13.41 1.02
C ARG A 58 -13.78 -13.33 -0.49
N THR A 59 -14.72 -12.52 -0.98
CA THR A 59 -15.06 -12.41 -2.41
C THR A 59 -14.97 -10.98 -2.91
N ASP A 60 -14.77 -10.82 -4.22
CA ASP A 60 -14.72 -9.49 -4.85
C ASP A 60 -16.04 -8.72 -4.64
N GLU A 61 -17.19 -9.40 -4.68
CA GLU A 61 -18.50 -8.78 -4.43
C GLU A 61 -18.61 -8.22 -3.00
N GLU A 62 -18.12 -8.95 -2.01
CA GLU A 62 -18.10 -8.47 -0.61
C GLU A 62 -17.15 -7.29 -0.45
N SER A 63 -15.98 -7.34 -1.08
CA SER A 63 -15.00 -6.24 -1.10
C SER A 63 -15.57 -4.98 -1.77
N GLU A 64 -16.20 -5.12 -2.93
CA GLU A 64 -16.87 -4.01 -3.63
C GLU A 64 -17.99 -3.39 -2.79
N ALA A 65 -18.75 -4.21 -2.08
CA ALA A 65 -19.80 -3.74 -1.17
C ALA A 65 -19.22 -2.97 0.03
N ILE A 66 -18.01 -3.30 0.48
CA ILE A 66 -17.27 -2.57 1.52
C ILE A 66 -16.76 -1.23 0.98
N GLU A 67 -16.10 -1.23 -0.18
CA GLU A 67 -15.63 -0.01 -0.84
C GLU A 67 -16.77 0.99 -1.09
N ALA A 68 -17.95 0.50 -1.49
CA ALA A 68 -19.14 1.33 -1.68
C ALA A 68 -19.67 1.98 -0.39
N ARG A 69 -19.27 1.49 0.78
CA ARG A 69 -19.63 2.01 2.11
C ARG A 69 -18.49 2.74 2.81
N LYS A 70 -17.41 3.06 2.08
CA LYS A 70 -16.27 3.78 2.65
C LYS A 70 -16.68 5.08 3.34
N PRO A 71 -15.95 5.51 4.37
CA PRO A 71 -16.25 6.75 5.08
C PRO A 71 -16.31 7.94 4.11
N GLN A 72 -17.13 8.93 4.44
CA GLN A 72 -17.11 10.20 3.73
C GLN A 72 -15.90 11.01 4.20
N ARG A 73 -15.17 11.61 3.25
CA ARG A 73 -14.05 12.50 3.57
C ARG A 73 -14.53 13.68 4.42
N PRO A 74 -14.01 13.85 5.65
CA PRO A 74 -14.30 15.03 6.44
C PRO A 74 -13.83 16.31 5.72
N SER A 75 -14.55 17.41 5.89
CA SER A 75 -14.11 18.70 5.33
C SER A 75 -12.97 19.32 6.13
N ASP A 76 -12.88 18.98 7.42
CA ASP A 76 -11.80 19.44 8.28
C ASP A 76 -10.62 18.44 8.28
N ARG A 77 -9.42 18.99 8.28
CA ARG A 77 -8.18 18.22 8.22
C ARG A 77 -7.93 17.43 9.51
N GLU A 78 -8.14 18.06 10.67
CA GLU A 78 -7.90 17.39 11.94
C GLU A 78 -8.97 16.31 12.21
N GLU A 79 -10.19 16.49 11.71
CA GLU A 79 -11.19 15.40 11.67
C GLU A 79 -10.72 14.22 10.81
N THR A 80 -10.08 14.49 9.66
CA THR A 80 -9.49 13.41 8.83
C THR A 80 -8.33 12.72 9.53
N ILE A 81 -7.46 13.47 10.24
CA ILE A 81 -6.37 12.90 11.04
C ILE A 81 -6.92 12.04 12.19
N ALA A 82 -7.95 12.51 12.89
CA ALA A 82 -8.59 11.74 13.96
C ALA A 82 -9.17 10.43 13.41
N LEU A 83 -9.84 10.48 12.25
CA LEU A 83 -10.34 9.29 11.58
C LEU A 83 -9.20 8.33 11.18
N LEU A 84 -8.11 8.82 10.60
CA LEU A 84 -6.95 7.98 10.30
C LEU A 84 -6.41 7.27 11.54
N ILE A 85 -6.31 7.97 12.68
CA ILE A 85 -5.86 7.37 13.94
C ILE A 85 -6.80 6.23 14.37
N ASP A 86 -8.12 6.48 14.34
CA ASP A 86 -9.12 5.49 14.72
C ASP A 86 -9.10 4.26 13.79
N GLU A 87 -9.01 4.48 12.47
CA GLU A 87 -8.98 3.40 11.47
C GLU A 87 -7.67 2.61 11.49
N THR A 88 -6.54 3.28 11.78
CA THR A 88 -5.26 2.60 12.01
C THR A 88 -5.34 1.71 13.25
N ALA A 89 -5.93 2.21 14.33
CA ALA A 89 -6.12 1.43 15.55
C ALA A 89 -7.06 0.23 15.32
N ALA A 90 -8.14 0.41 14.55
CA ALA A 90 -9.05 -0.66 14.16
C ALA A 90 -8.32 -1.73 13.32
N LEU A 91 -7.61 -1.33 12.26
CA LEU A 91 -6.83 -2.24 11.43
C LEU A 91 -5.81 -3.03 12.26
N VAL A 92 -5.05 -2.35 13.12
CA VAL A 92 -4.04 -2.99 13.98
C VAL A 92 -4.69 -3.97 14.96
N ALA A 93 -5.86 -3.63 15.52
CA ALA A 93 -6.60 -4.53 16.42
C ALA A 93 -7.09 -5.79 15.68
N GLU A 94 -7.64 -5.62 14.48
CA GLU A 94 -8.11 -6.76 13.67
C GLU A 94 -6.93 -7.65 13.26
N LEU A 95 -5.79 -7.07 12.88
CA LEU A 95 -4.57 -7.79 12.57
C LEU A 95 -3.97 -8.48 13.80
N ALA A 96 -4.07 -7.89 14.99
CA ALA A 96 -3.54 -8.48 16.23
C ALA A 96 -4.37 -9.69 16.70
N ALA A 97 -5.66 -9.72 16.39
CA ALA A 97 -6.59 -10.75 16.83
C ALA A 97 -6.59 -12.01 15.95
N ARG A 98 -5.81 -12.04 14.86
CA ARG A 98 -5.84 -13.07 13.83
C ARG A 98 -4.47 -13.65 13.54
N GLU A 99 -4.46 -14.94 13.24
CA GLU A 99 -3.28 -15.66 12.76
C GLU A 99 -3.04 -15.36 11.28
N ASP A 100 -1.78 -15.32 10.86
CA ASP A 100 -1.43 -14.97 9.47
C ASP A 100 -1.99 -15.94 8.43
N ALA A 101 -2.20 -17.21 8.81
CA ALA A 101 -2.74 -18.24 7.93
C ALA A 101 -4.28 -18.17 7.75
N GLU A 102 -4.97 -17.31 8.49
CA GLU A 102 -6.41 -17.17 8.35
C GLU A 102 -6.78 -16.61 6.97
N PRO A 103 -7.82 -17.14 6.31
CA PRO A 103 -8.28 -16.61 5.02
C PRO A 103 -8.87 -15.21 5.14
N ALA A 104 -8.44 -14.30 4.26
CA ALA A 104 -8.98 -12.95 4.13
C ALA A 104 -8.97 -12.54 2.65
N TRP A 105 -9.96 -11.76 2.21
CA TRP A 105 -9.97 -11.27 0.83
C TRP A 105 -8.70 -10.48 0.50
N SER A 106 -8.18 -10.67 -0.70
CA SER A 106 -7.25 -9.75 -1.35
C SER A 106 -7.49 -9.74 -2.85
N TRP A 107 -7.16 -8.62 -3.50
CA TRP A 107 -7.18 -8.52 -4.96
C TRP A 107 -6.12 -9.44 -5.62
N PHE A 108 -5.13 -9.89 -4.85
CA PHE A 108 -4.06 -10.74 -5.32
C PHE A 108 -4.41 -12.20 -5.04
N THR A 109 -5.10 -12.84 -5.98
CA THR A 109 -5.64 -14.21 -5.84
C THR A 109 -4.61 -15.29 -5.50
N SER A 110 -3.31 -15.01 -5.67
CA SER A 110 -2.23 -15.93 -5.27
C SER A 110 -1.97 -15.94 -3.76
N ASP A 111 -2.44 -14.94 -3.02
CA ASP A 111 -2.33 -14.86 -1.56
C ASP A 111 -3.53 -14.10 -0.94
N GLN A 112 -4.48 -14.86 -0.40
CA GLN A 112 -5.71 -14.36 0.23
C GLN A 112 -5.74 -14.72 1.71
N THR A 113 -4.78 -14.15 2.45
CA THR A 113 -4.54 -14.42 3.87
C THR A 113 -4.43 -13.14 4.67
N VAL A 114 -4.65 -13.22 5.99
CA VAL A 114 -4.39 -12.11 6.92
C VAL A 114 -2.91 -11.70 6.88
N GLY A 115 -1.99 -12.66 6.71
CA GLY A 115 -0.56 -12.39 6.56
C GLY A 115 -0.24 -11.50 5.36
N PHE A 116 -0.92 -11.68 4.23
CA PHE A 116 -0.83 -10.79 3.08
C PHE A 116 -1.22 -9.36 3.43
N THR A 117 -2.41 -9.18 4.04
CA THR A 117 -2.87 -7.86 4.48
C THR A 117 -1.87 -7.22 5.43
N ARG A 118 -1.36 -7.96 6.42
CA ARG A 118 -0.38 -7.46 7.39
C ARG A 118 0.89 -6.96 6.71
N ARG A 119 1.44 -7.76 5.78
CA ARG A 119 2.65 -7.41 5.01
C ARG A 119 2.40 -6.18 4.14
N MET A 120 1.28 -6.15 3.43
CA MET A 120 0.92 -5.06 2.53
C MET A 120 0.74 -3.74 3.29
N GLN A 121 0.08 -3.75 4.45
CA GLN A 121 -0.15 -2.55 5.26
C GLN A 121 1.14 -1.96 5.87
N VAL A 122 2.18 -2.79 6.10
CA VAL A 122 3.51 -2.25 6.43
C VAL A 122 4.08 -1.47 5.26
N HIS A 123 4.00 -1.99 4.03
CA HIS A 123 4.53 -1.31 2.85
C HIS A 123 3.74 -0.05 2.51
N GLU A 124 2.42 -0.10 2.60
CA GLU A 124 1.54 1.04 2.34
C GLU A 124 1.87 2.20 3.27
N ALA A 125 1.87 1.97 4.60
CA ALA A 125 2.19 3.00 5.57
C ALA A 125 3.63 3.52 5.42
N THR A 126 4.59 2.64 5.12
CA THR A 126 6.00 3.02 4.93
C THR A 126 6.18 3.91 3.71
N MET A 127 5.63 3.52 2.55
CA MET A 127 5.77 4.26 1.30
C MET A 127 5.07 5.61 1.38
N HIS A 128 3.84 5.65 1.92
CA HIS A 128 3.12 6.91 2.04
C HIS A 128 3.69 7.85 3.11
N ARG A 129 4.32 7.33 4.17
CA ARG A 129 5.18 8.18 5.03
C ARG A 129 6.28 8.86 4.22
N VAL A 130 6.98 8.12 3.35
CA VAL A 130 8.04 8.71 2.52
C VAL A 130 7.46 9.81 1.62
N ASP A 131 6.28 9.59 1.02
CA ASP A 131 5.58 10.61 0.23
C ASP A 131 5.27 11.86 1.08
N ALA A 132 4.79 11.68 2.30
CA ALA A 132 4.47 12.77 3.22
C ALA A 132 5.71 13.56 3.66
N GLU A 133 6.80 12.87 4.01
CA GLU A 133 8.07 13.50 4.40
C GLU A 133 8.68 14.29 3.22
N LEU A 134 8.65 13.75 2.00
CA LEU A 134 9.09 14.46 0.81
C LEU A 134 8.21 15.68 0.50
N THR A 135 6.90 15.55 0.67
CA THR A 135 5.95 16.67 0.52
C THR A 135 6.27 17.79 1.52
N ALA A 136 6.68 17.44 2.74
CA ALA A 136 7.15 18.37 3.76
C ALA A 136 8.57 18.93 3.53
N GLY A 137 9.24 18.55 2.44
CA GLY A 137 10.61 18.96 2.17
C GLY A 137 11.64 18.36 3.14
N LEU A 138 11.26 17.28 3.84
CA LEU A 138 12.11 16.57 4.77
C LEU A 138 12.95 15.52 4.04
N VAL A 139 14.09 15.16 4.63
CA VAL A 139 14.81 13.95 4.25
C VAL A 139 14.05 12.77 4.83
N PRO A 140 13.64 11.77 4.02
CA PRO A 140 12.87 10.66 4.54
C PRO A 140 13.60 9.91 5.66
N THR A 141 12.86 9.57 6.72
CA THR A 141 13.41 8.75 7.81
C THR A 141 13.86 7.40 7.24
N PRO A 142 15.04 6.86 7.62
CA PRO A 142 15.53 5.59 7.09
C PRO A 142 14.53 4.45 7.28
N ILE A 143 14.31 3.69 6.21
CA ILE A 143 13.50 2.47 6.24
C ILE A 143 14.36 1.34 6.84
N PRO A 144 13.85 0.53 7.78
CA PRO A 144 14.56 -0.65 8.28
C PRO A 144 14.96 -1.59 7.14
N HIS A 145 16.16 -2.18 7.24
CA HIS A 145 16.73 -3.04 6.20
C HIS A 145 15.80 -4.20 5.80
N ASP A 146 15.18 -4.85 6.78
CA ASP A 146 14.26 -5.97 6.55
C ASP A 146 12.98 -5.54 5.84
N VAL A 147 12.44 -4.36 6.17
CA VAL A 147 11.27 -3.76 5.49
C VAL A 147 11.63 -3.39 4.05
N ALA A 148 12.79 -2.74 3.84
CA ALA A 148 13.24 -2.36 2.50
C ALA A 148 13.51 -3.59 1.61
N ALA A 149 14.16 -4.61 2.16
CA ALA A 149 14.42 -5.87 1.47
C ALA A 149 13.12 -6.60 1.10
N ASP A 150 12.14 -6.65 2.01
CA ASP A 150 10.82 -7.24 1.74
C ASP A 150 10.03 -6.41 0.72
N GLY A 151 10.15 -5.07 0.75
CA GLY A 151 9.50 -4.16 -0.18
C GLY A 151 9.96 -4.34 -1.62
N ILE A 152 11.25 -4.66 -1.84
CA ILE A 152 11.76 -5.03 -3.18
C ILE A 152 11.05 -6.29 -3.70
N ALA A 153 10.94 -7.32 -2.86
CA ALA A 153 10.22 -8.55 -3.22
C ALA A 153 8.73 -8.26 -3.47
N HIS A 154 8.07 -7.51 -2.59
CA HIS A 154 6.66 -7.14 -2.71
C HIS A 154 6.38 -6.36 -4.01
N GLY A 155 7.22 -5.40 -4.36
CA GLY A 155 7.09 -4.63 -5.60
C GLY A 155 7.15 -5.51 -6.85
N VAL A 156 8.06 -6.48 -6.88
CA VAL A 156 8.23 -7.39 -8.01
C VAL A 156 7.14 -8.45 -8.06
N GLU A 157 6.90 -9.14 -6.96
CA GLU A 157 6.07 -10.34 -6.87
C GLU A 157 4.58 -10.00 -6.84
N VAL A 158 4.21 -8.90 -6.18
CA VAL A 158 2.81 -8.50 -5.99
C VAL A 158 2.45 -7.37 -6.92
N MET A 159 3.11 -6.21 -6.82
CA MET A 159 2.67 -5.00 -7.55
C MET A 159 2.86 -5.14 -9.06
N TRP A 160 4.00 -5.65 -9.52
CA TRP A 160 4.23 -5.95 -10.94
C TRP A 160 3.65 -7.31 -11.36
N GLY A 161 3.70 -8.31 -10.47
CA GLY A 161 3.14 -9.64 -10.73
C GLY A 161 1.62 -9.61 -10.98
N TRP A 162 0.90 -8.72 -10.30
CA TRP A 162 -0.55 -8.54 -10.44
C TRP A 162 -0.98 -8.24 -11.89
N TRP A 163 -0.14 -7.58 -12.70
CA TRP A 163 -0.44 -7.34 -14.11
C TRP A 163 -0.66 -8.64 -14.88
N GLY A 164 0.02 -9.72 -14.49
CA GLY A 164 -0.16 -11.06 -15.07
C GLY A 164 -1.49 -11.71 -14.74
N THR A 165 -2.18 -11.23 -13.71
CA THR A 165 -3.52 -11.71 -13.36
C THR A 165 -4.64 -10.98 -14.12
N ASN A 166 -4.33 -9.85 -14.75
CA ASN A 166 -5.30 -9.05 -15.49
C ASN A 166 -5.65 -9.72 -16.83
N PRO A 167 -6.94 -9.96 -17.13
CA PRO A 167 -7.36 -10.54 -18.40
C PRO A 167 -6.83 -9.75 -19.60
N GLY A 168 -6.18 -10.43 -20.55
CA GLY A 168 -5.64 -9.82 -21.76
C GLY A 168 -4.24 -9.21 -21.60
N PHE A 169 -3.64 -9.27 -20.40
CA PHE A 169 -2.23 -8.98 -20.22
C PHE A 169 -1.37 -10.22 -20.44
N SER A 170 -0.18 -10.01 -20.99
CA SER A 170 0.83 -11.05 -21.22
C SER A 170 2.22 -10.49 -20.95
N PHE A 171 3.11 -11.34 -20.44
CA PHE A 171 4.50 -11.01 -20.21
C PHE A 171 5.39 -11.74 -21.22
N THR A 172 6.24 -11.00 -21.92
CA THR A 172 7.31 -11.58 -22.74
C THR A 172 8.64 -11.40 -22.00
N PRO A 173 9.24 -12.48 -21.46
CA PRO A 173 10.53 -12.40 -20.79
C PRO A 173 11.63 -11.88 -21.72
N SER A 174 12.51 -11.06 -21.17
CA SER A 174 13.79 -10.74 -21.82
C SER A 174 14.82 -11.82 -21.48
N ALA A 175 15.85 -11.97 -22.32
CA ALA A 175 16.91 -12.95 -22.07
C ALA A 175 17.87 -12.54 -20.93
N GLY A 176 17.81 -11.27 -20.49
CA GLY A 176 18.71 -10.73 -19.48
C GLY A 176 18.20 -10.90 -18.05
N ILE A 177 19.13 -11.17 -17.14
CA ILE A 177 18.88 -11.11 -15.70
C ILE A 177 19.61 -9.87 -15.17
N VAL A 178 18.89 -9.04 -14.42
CA VAL A 178 19.47 -7.90 -13.71
C VAL A 178 19.73 -8.32 -12.27
N GLN A 179 20.93 -8.06 -11.77
CA GLN A 179 21.21 -8.20 -10.35
C GLN A 179 21.05 -6.84 -9.66
N LEU A 180 20.11 -6.75 -8.73
CA LEU A 180 20.06 -5.65 -7.77
C LEU A 180 20.91 -6.02 -6.56
N VAL A 181 21.83 -5.15 -6.16
CA VAL A 181 22.68 -5.33 -4.97
C VAL A 181 22.46 -4.14 -4.06
N ALA A 182 21.92 -4.38 -2.88
CA ALA A 182 21.72 -3.33 -1.90
C ALA A 182 23.05 -3.01 -1.18
N THR A 183 23.30 -1.73 -0.92
CA THR A 183 24.53 -1.22 -0.32
C THR A 183 24.69 -1.60 1.15
N ASP A 184 23.59 -1.97 1.79
CA ASP A 184 23.46 -2.37 3.19
C ASP A 184 23.19 -3.87 3.34
N GLY A 185 23.23 -4.64 2.24
CA GLY A 185 23.15 -6.09 2.23
C GLY A 185 21.92 -6.63 1.51
N GLY A 186 22.06 -7.80 0.88
CA GLY A 186 21.02 -8.40 0.05
C GLY A 186 21.29 -8.23 -1.45
N ALA A 187 20.87 -9.23 -2.21
CA ALA A 187 20.93 -9.20 -3.65
C ALA A 187 19.76 -9.99 -4.25
N TRP A 188 19.19 -9.46 -5.32
CA TRP A 188 18.06 -10.05 -6.04
C TRP A 188 18.43 -10.23 -7.50
N LEU A 189 18.10 -11.39 -8.06
CA LEU A 189 18.16 -11.64 -9.49
C LEU A 189 16.77 -11.44 -10.06
N ILE A 190 16.60 -10.43 -10.90
CA ILE A 190 15.32 -10.08 -11.51
C ILE A 190 15.39 -10.43 -12.99
N ALA A 191 14.50 -11.32 -13.42
CA ALA A 191 14.23 -11.55 -14.82
C ALA A 191 13.32 -10.45 -15.35
N GLY A 192 13.86 -9.57 -16.19
CA GLY A 192 13.09 -8.51 -16.82
C GLY A 192 12.29 -9.02 -18.02
N GLY A 193 11.37 -8.20 -18.50
CA GLY A 193 10.59 -8.50 -19.71
C GLY A 193 9.63 -7.37 -20.03
N ARG A 194 8.70 -7.65 -20.93
CA ARG A 194 7.76 -6.66 -21.46
C ARG A 194 6.33 -7.09 -21.22
N TRP A 195 5.55 -6.25 -20.54
CA TRP A 195 4.11 -6.43 -20.40
C TRP A 195 3.39 -5.89 -21.63
N ARG A 196 2.45 -6.66 -22.17
CA ARG A 196 1.55 -6.25 -23.24
C ARG A 196 0.11 -6.48 -22.83
N GLY A 197 -0.74 -5.49 -22.97
CA GLY A 197 -2.16 -5.62 -22.64
C GLY A 197 -2.97 -4.35 -22.91
N VAL A 198 -4.27 -4.44 -22.67
CA VAL A 198 -5.19 -3.30 -22.75
C VAL A 198 -5.85 -3.13 -21.40
N GLY A 199 -5.71 -1.94 -20.81
CA GLY A 199 -6.37 -1.63 -19.54
C GLY A 199 -7.88 -1.73 -19.69
N ARG A 200 -8.54 -2.55 -18.87
CA ARG A 200 -9.97 -2.85 -18.98
C ARG A 200 -10.85 -1.61 -18.89
N GLU A 201 -10.52 -0.69 -17.99
CA GLU A 201 -11.32 0.51 -17.72
C GLU A 201 -10.87 1.71 -18.55
N SER A 202 -9.57 1.88 -18.75
CA SER A 202 -9.01 3.02 -19.48
C SER A 202 -8.98 2.82 -21.00
N GLY A 203 -9.08 1.58 -21.48
CA GLY A 203 -8.83 1.23 -22.88
C GLY A 203 -7.39 1.48 -23.35
N ARG A 204 -6.48 1.87 -22.44
CA ARG A 204 -5.10 2.22 -22.76
C ARG A 204 -4.33 0.97 -23.16
N GLN A 205 -3.63 1.05 -24.29
CA GLN A 205 -2.68 0.02 -24.70
C GLN A 205 -1.35 0.19 -23.94
N TYR A 206 -0.83 -0.93 -23.46
CA TYR A 206 0.48 -1.04 -22.82
C TYR A 206 1.35 -1.97 -23.68
N ASP A 207 2.54 -1.49 -24.07
CA ASP A 207 3.63 -2.27 -24.70
C ASP A 207 4.99 -1.87 -24.13
#